data_AF-A0A744QIN5-F1
#
_entry.id   AF-A0A744QIN5-F1
#
_cell.length_a   1.000
_cell.length_b   1.000
_cell.length_c   1.000
_cell.angle_alpha   90.00
_cell.angle_beta   90.00
_cell.angle_gamma   90.00
#
_symmetry.space_group_name_H-M   'P 1'
#
loop_
_entity.id
_entity.type
_entity.pdbx_description
1 polymer ?
#
loop_
_entity_poly.entity_id
_entity_poly.type
_entity_poly.pdbx_seq_one_letter_code
_entity_poly.pdbx_strand_id
1 'polypeptide(L)'
;MKLYWTLKSIPELTDLPANVRNKNFKDAYNALYAHSEYWAGFVIFFICNIIFSRTYHYLFPAQLIFPYSIIRDLLTLSPGVVIWHQIIIYGVRKHYRHILERGKETGDENDSDRLIREADAREYHQWKNFRRFVFVLSIIIVIISSLILAKI
;
A
#
# COMPACT_ATOMS: atom_id res chain seq x y z
N MET A 1 -14.05 -3.32 9.24
CA MET A 1 -13.19 -3.76 8.12
C MET A 1 -12.61 -5.12 8.47
N LYS A 2 -12.72 -6.14 7.61
CA LYS A 2 -12.07 -7.43 7.86
C LYS A 2 -10.56 -7.24 7.68
N LEU A 3 -9.76 -7.78 8.60
CA LEU A 3 -8.30 -7.76 8.50
C LEU A 3 -7.83 -8.93 7.64
N TYR A 4 -7.09 -8.61 6.59
CA TYR A 4 -6.51 -9.59 5.70
C TYR A 4 -5.03 -9.74 6.03
N TRP A 5 -4.65 -10.91 6.56
CA TRP A 5 -3.28 -11.20 6.99
C TRP A 5 -2.45 -11.89 5.92
N THR A 6 -3.10 -12.63 5.02
CA THR A 6 -2.44 -13.37 3.94
C THR A 6 -3.26 -13.26 2.66
N LEU A 7 -2.62 -13.48 1.50
CA LEU A 7 -3.35 -13.50 0.22
C LEU A 7 -4.45 -14.57 0.18
N LYS A 8 -4.32 -15.66 0.95
CA LYS A 8 -5.36 -16.70 1.06
C LYS A 8 -6.59 -16.24 1.82
N SER A 9 -6.44 -15.28 2.73
CA SER A 9 -7.55 -14.68 3.48
C SER A 9 -8.44 -13.77 2.63
N ILE A 10 -7.97 -13.38 1.44
CA ILE A 10 -8.73 -12.57 0.48
C ILE A 10 -9.69 -13.50 -0.27
N PRO A 11 -11.02 -13.33 -0.14
CA PRO A 11 -12.01 -14.27 -0.67
C PRO A 11 -11.94 -14.42 -2.20
N GLU A 12 -11.56 -13.37 -2.91
CA GLU A 12 -11.37 -13.38 -4.35
C GLU A 12 -10.21 -14.31 -4.78
N LEU A 13 -9.23 -14.53 -3.90
CA LEU A 13 -8.00 -15.28 -4.17
C LEU A 13 -7.96 -16.67 -3.53
N THR A 14 -8.90 -16.99 -2.64
CA THR A 14 -8.85 -18.20 -1.80
C THR A 14 -8.82 -19.49 -2.60
N ASP A 15 -9.61 -19.57 -3.67
CA ASP A 15 -9.79 -20.79 -4.48
C ASP A 15 -8.73 -20.96 -5.57
N LEU A 16 -7.87 -19.97 -5.77
CA LEU A 16 -6.87 -19.98 -6.83
C LEU A 16 -5.59 -20.74 -6.42
N PRO A 17 -4.94 -21.44 -7.37
CA PRO A 17 -3.61 -22.01 -7.16
C PRO A 17 -2.61 -20.93 -6.75
N ALA A 18 -1.62 -21.28 -5.91
CA ALA A 18 -0.69 -20.30 -5.33
C ALA A 18 0.07 -19.45 -6.38
N ASN A 19 0.44 -20.04 -7.51
CA ASN A 19 1.12 -19.35 -8.61
C ASN A 19 0.20 -18.28 -9.25
N VAL A 20 -1.03 -18.67 -9.60
CA VAL A 20 -2.04 -17.77 -10.19
C VAL A 20 -2.42 -16.66 -9.21
N ARG A 21 -2.64 -17.01 -7.94
CA ARG A 21 -2.95 -16.06 -6.86
C ARG A 21 -1.87 -14.97 -6.74
N ASN A 22 -0.60 -15.36 -6.67
CA ASN A 22 0.50 -14.40 -6.53
C ASN A 22 0.63 -13.52 -7.77
N LYS A 23 0.47 -14.09 -8.97
CA LYS A 23 0.51 -13.34 -10.23
C LYS A 23 -0.62 -12.31 -10.30
N ASN A 24 -1.86 -12.74 -10.07
CA ASN A 24 -3.03 -11.87 -10.11
C ASN A 24 -2.93 -10.74 -9.08
N PHE A 25 -2.53 -11.05 -7.84
CA PHE A 25 -2.34 -10.02 -6.83
C PHE A 25 -1.24 -9.04 -7.21
N LYS A 26 -0.11 -9.52 -7.75
CA LYS A 26 0.99 -8.66 -8.19
C LYS A 26 0.57 -7.74 -9.33
N ASP A 27 -0.18 -8.25 -10.30
CA ASP A 27 -0.68 -7.46 -11.43
C ASP A 27 -1.67 -6.38 -10.95
N ALA A 28 -2.62 -6.77 -10.10
CA ALA A 28 -3.60 -5.85 -9.51
C ALA A 28 -2.94 -4.80 -8.58
N TYR A 29 -1.93 -5.21 -7.83
CA TYR A 29 -1.11 -4.32 -7.00
C TYR A 29 -0.33 -3.31 -7.84
N ASN A 30 0.30 -3.76 -8.93
CA ASN A 30 1.04 -2.89 -9.84
C ASN A 30 0.13 -1.85 -10.50
N ALA A 31 -1.11 -2.23 -10.80
CA ALA A 31 -2.12 -1.32 -11.31
C ALA A 31 -2.56 -0.31 -10.22
N LEU A 32 -2.64 -0.73 -8.95
CA LEU A 32 -3.05 0.13 -7.84
C LEU A 32 -2.16 1.37 -7.63
N TYR A 33 -0.90 1.37 -8.05
CA TYR A 33 -0.05 2.57 -8.03
C TYR A 33 -0.63 3.75 -8.82
N ALA A 34 -1.56 3.49 -9.74
CA ALA A 34 -2.31 4.55 -10.39
C ALA A 34 -3.28 5.25 -9.44
N HIS A 35 -3.92 4.55 -8.51
CA HIS A 35 -4.99 5.17 -7.75
C HIS A 35 -4.44 6.10 -6.65
N SER A 36 -5.09 7.25 -6.50
CA SER A 36 -4.76 8.21 -5.44
C SER A 36 -4.92 7.60 -4.04
N GLU A 37 -5.76 6.58 -3.87
CA GLU A 37 -5.94 5.86 -2.61
C GLU A 37 -4.66 5.14 -2.14
N TYR A 38 -3.84 4.63 -3.07
CA TYR A 38 -2.54 4.04 -2.74
C TYR A 38 -1.61 5.09 -2.13
N TRP A 39 -1.54 6.27 -2.75
CA TRP A 39 -0.71 7.38 -2.31
C TRP A 39 -1.24 8.02 -1.03
N ALA A 40 -2.57 8.08 -0.85
CA ALA A 40 -3.18 8.49 0.41
C ALA A 40 -2.78 7.52 1.54
N GLY A 41 -2.78 6.21 1.26
CA GLY A 41 -2.22 5.19 2.16
C GLY A 41 -0.76 5.45 2.51
N PHE A 42 0.05 5.92 1.54
CA PHE A 42 1.44 6.33 1.76
C PHE A 42 1.58 7.48 2.73
N VAL A 43 0.82 8.53 2.51
CA VAL A 43 0.86 9.68 3.39
C VAL A 43 0.40 9.29 4.81
N ILE A 44 -0.66 8.49 4.94
CA ILE A 44 -1.16 8.01 6.24
C ILE A 44 -0.09 7.17 6.96
N PHE A 45 0.60 6.29 6.26
CA PHE A 45 1.70 5.51 6.82
C PHE A 45 2.79 6.40 7.43
N PHE A 46 3.24 7.44 6.72
CA PHE A 46 4.25 8.36 7.26
C PHE A 46 3.74 9.14 8.46
N ILE A 47 2.50 9.64 8.40
CA ILE A 47 1.88 10.37 9.52
C ILE A 47 1.79 9.48 10.77
N CYS A 48 1.30 8.24 10.62
CA CYS A 48 1.26 7.28 11.71
C CYS A 48 2.65 7.05 12.31
N ASN A 49 3.65 6.81 11.46
CA ASN A 49 5.02 6.60 11.90
C ASN A 49 5.60 7.78 12.69
N ILE A 50 5.36 9.01 12.23
CA ILE A 50 5.78 10.22 12.94
C ILE A 50 5.11 10.29 14.31
N ILE A 51 3.80 10.06 14.39
CA ILE A 51 3.06 10.06 15.65
C ILE A 51 3.59 8.99 16.60
N PHE A 52 3.74 7.74 16.13
CA PHE A 52 4.25 6.64 16.96
C PHE A 52 5.69 6.90 17.43
N SER A 53 6.55 7.43 16.58
CA SER A 53 7.92 7.80 16.94
C SER A 53 7.95 8.90 18.02
N ARG A 54 7.13 9.95 17.88
CA ARG A 54 7.00 11.02 18.86
C ARG A 54 6.46 10.52 20.20
N THR A 55 5.40 9.72 20.17
CA THR A 55 4.81 9.10 21.36
C THR A 55 5.81 8.20 22.07
N TYR A 56 6.57 7.39 21.32
CA TYR A 56 7.60 6.53 21.89
C TYR A 56 8.70 7.34 22.59
N HIS A 57 9.17 8.41 21.97
CA HIS A 57 10.18 9.28 22.56
C HIS A 57 9.69 9.98 23.84
N TYR A 58 8.41 10.37 23.88
CA TYR A 58 7.79 10.95 25.06
C TYR A 58 7.68 9.93 26.22
N LEU A 59 7.32 8.69 25.91
CA LEU A 59 7.15 7.63 26.91
C LEU A 59 8.49 7.06 27.41
N PHE A 60 9.51 7.05 26.56
CA PHE A 60 10.83 6.49 26.87
C PHE A 60 11.95 7.48 26.50
N PRO A 61 12.06 8.61 27.23
CA PRO A 61 13.18 9.52 27.05
C PRO A 61 14.47 8.81 27.49
N ALA A 62 15.49 8.86 26.62
CA ALA A 62 16.86 8.38 26.87
C ALA A 62 17.10 6.86 26.85
N GLN A 63 17.13 6.24 25.66
CA GLN A 63 17.88 4.98 25.42
C GLN A 63 18.46 4.96 23.99
N LEU A 64 19.64 5.56 23.80
CA LEU A 64 20.39 5.62 22.54
C LEU A 64 21.41 4.47 22.40
N ILE A 65 21.06 3.27 22.87
CA ILE A 65 21.93 2.09 22.77
C ILE A 65 21.47 1.25 21.57
N PHE A 66 22.42 0.81 20.73
CA PHE A 66 22.26 0.14 19.44
C PHE A 66 21.14 -0.93 19.30
N PRO A 67 20.86 -1.83 20.28
CA PRO A 67 19.73 -2.75 20.16
C PRO A 67 18.37 -2.08 20.39
N TYR A 68 18.32 -1.04 21.23
CA TYR A 68 17.08 -0.36 21.56
C TYR A 68 16.55 0.48 20.40
N SER A 69 17.43 1.07 19.59
CA SER A 69 17.04 1.78 18.36
C SER A 69 16.35 0.86 17.35
N ILE A 70 16.83 -0.38 17.18
CA ILE A 70 16.22 -1.35 16.25
C ILE A 70 14.84 -1.76 16.75
N ILE A 71 14.71 -2.05 18.05
CA ILE A 71 13.43 -2.44 18.67
C ILE A 71 12.41 -1.30 18.57
N ARG A 72 12.84 -0.06 18.86
CA ARG A 72 12.01 1.14 18.67
C ARG A 72 11.53 1.28 17.24
N ASP A 73 12.44 1.17 16.26
CA ASP A 73 12.09 1.35 14.86
C ASP A 73 11.10 0.27 14.41
N LEU A 74 11.32 -0.99 14.81
CA LEU A 74 10.37 -2.08 14.58
C LEU A 74 8.99 -1.79 15.20
N LEU A 75 8.93 -1.33 16.45
CA LEU A 75 7.67 -1.08 17.16
C LEU A 75 6.91 0.13 16.59
N THR A 76 7.63 1.16 16.14
CA THR A 76 7.04 2.38 15.59
C THR A 76 6.59 2.20 14.13
N LEU A 77 7.32 1.38 13.35
CA LEU A 77 6.99 1.07 11.96
C LEU A 77 5.83 0.09 11.80
N SER A 78 5.73 -0.91 12.67
CA SER A 78 4.78 -2.01 12.51
C SER A 78 3.31 -1.57 12.39
N PRO A 79 2.78 -0.64 13.22
CA PRO A 79 1.39 -0.16 13.07
C PRO A 79 1.15 0.50 11.71
N GLY A 80 2.10 1.32 11.25
CA GLY A 80 2.03 1.95 9.94
C GLY A 80 1.96 0.93 8.82
N VAL A 81 2.86 -0.07 8.82
CA VAL A 81 2.90 -1.13 7.80
C VAL A 81 1.59 -1.90 7.75
N VAL A 82 0.99 -2.22 8.90
CA VAL A 82 -0.29 -2.93 8.96
C VAL A 82 -1.41 -2.09 8.34
N ILE A 83 -1.54 -0.81 8.73
CA ILE A 83 -2.56 0.10 8.19
C ILE A 83 -2.40 0.24 6.68
N TRP A 84 -1.17 0.49 6.24
CA TRP A 84 -0.81 0.56 4.83
C TRP A 84 -1.27 -0.68 4.06
N HIS A 85 -0.96 -1.86 4.58
CA HIS A 85 -1.27 -3.12 3.93
C HIS A 85 -2.79 -3.33 3.78
N GLN A 86 -3.57 -2.93 4.79
CA GLN A 86 -5.04 -2.99 4.70
C GLN A 86 -5.60 -2.02 3.66
N ILE A 87 -5.00 -0.83 3.50
CA ILE A 87 -5.38 0.14 2.46
C ILE A 87 -5.08 -0.41 1.06
N ILE A 88 -3.92 -1.05 0.85
CA ILE A 88 -3.63 -1.74 -0.41
C ILE A 88 -4.72 -2.75 -0.70
N ILE A 89 -4.97 -3.68 0.24
CA ILE A 89 -5.90 -4.79 -0.01
C ILE A 89 -7.30 -4.26 -0.32
N TYR A 90 -7.74 -3.21 0.38
CA TYR A 90 -8.98 -2.53 0.08
C TYR A 90 -9.00 -1.94 -1.34
N GLY A 91 -7.96 -1.19 -1.72
CA GLY A 91 -7.86 -0.58 -3.04
C GLY A 91 -7.83 -1.62 -4.17
N VAL A 92 -7.04 -2.68 -4.01
CA VAL A 92 -6.96 -3.78 -4.98
C VAL A 92 -8.32 -4.45 -5.14
N ARG A 93 -9.04 -4.75 -4.05
CA ARG A 93 -10.36 -5.39 -4.11
C ARG A 93 -11.45 -4.47 -4.64
N LYS A 94 -11.31 -3.16 -4.46
CA LYS A 94 -12.28 -2.17 -4.95
C LYS A 94 -12.20 -1.97 -6.46
N HIS A 95 -10.99 -1.83 -7.00
CA HIS A 95 -10.79 -1.48 -8.42
C HIS A 95 -10.49 -2.68 -9.30
N TYR A 96 -9.73 -3.66 -8.78
CA TYR A 96 -9.17 -4.75 -9.57
C TYR A 96 -9.70 -6.12 -9.18
N ARG A 97 -10.95 -6.18 -8.70
CA ARG A 97 -11.62 -7.45 -8.37
C ARG A 97 -11.56 -8.46 -9.52
N HIS A 98 -11.78 -7.99 -10.74
CA HIS A 98 -11.70 -8.79 -11.96
C HIS A 98 -10.30 -9.40 -12.20
N ILE A 99 -9.22 -8.69 -11.84
CA ILE A 99 -7.84 -9.24 -11.93
C ILE A 99 -7.62 -10.30 -10.85
N LEU A 100 -8.18 -10.11 -9.65
CA LEU A 100 -8.06 -11.08 -8.57
C LEU A 100 -8.76 -12.39 -8.92
N GLU A 101 -9.93 -12.34 -9.53
CA GLU A 101 -10.76 -13.51 -9.89
C GLU A 101 -10.31 -14.19 -11.21
N ARG A 102 -9.37 -13.58 -11.96
CA ARG A 102 -8.84 -14.10 -13.22
C ARG A 102 -8.37 -15.55 -13.09
N GLY A 103 -8.98 -16.46 -13.86
CA GLY A 103 -8.69 -17.90 -13.83
C GLY A 103 -9.67 -18.73 -12.99
N LYS A 104 -10.69 -18.12 -12.38
CA LYS A 104 -11.88 -18.84 -11.85
C LYS A 104 -12.89 -19.20 -12.94
N GLU A 105 -12.95 -18.44 -14.03
CA GLU A 105 -13.92 -18.63 -15.11
C GLU A 105 -13.25 -19.20 -16.37
N THR A 106 -13.72 -20.37 -16.79
CA THR A 106 -13.40 -21.02 -18.07
C THR A 106 -14.33 -20.57 -19.21
N GLY A 107 -15.12 -19.52 -18.98
CA GLY A 107 -16.11 -18.96 -19.90
C GLY A 107 -15.69 -17.57 -20.36
N ASP A 108 -16.17 -17.20 -21.54
CA ASP A 108 -15.85 -16.01 -22.33
C ASP A 108 -15.67 -14.72 -21.51
N GLU A 109 -14.66 -13.92 -21.86
CA GLU A 109 -14.31 -12.68 -21.17
C GLU A 109 -15.48 -11.69 -21.25
N ASN A 110 -16.20 -11.47 -20.14
CA ASN A 110 -17.38 -10.61 -20.10
C ASN A 110 -17.02 -9.20 -20.58
N ASP A 111 -17.75 -8.67 -21.57
CA ASP A 111 -17.45 -7.37 -22.23
C ASP A 111 -17.33 -6.22 -21.21
N SER A 112 -18.04 -6.30 -20.08
CA SER A 112 -17.90 -5.35 -18.96
C SER A 112 -16.49 -5.33 -18.36
N ASP A 113 -15.84 -6.49 -18.23
CA ASP A 113 -14.51 -6.63 -17.65
C ASP A 113 -13.43 -6.12 -18.61
N ARG A 114 -13.70 -6.19 -19.92
CA ARG A 114 -12.85 -5.57 -20.94
C ARG A 114 -12.94 -4.05 -20.85
N LEU A 115 -14.15 -3.50 -20.75
CA LEU A 115 -14.37 -2.06 -20.67
C LEU A 115 -13.79 -1.44 -19.38
N ILE A 116 -13.89 -2.13 -18.23
CA ILE A 116 -13.27 -1.69 -16.97
C ILE A 116 -11.74 -1.65 -17.13
N ARG A 117 -11.13 -2.68 -17.71
CA ARG A 117 -9.68 -2.72 -17.99
C ARG A 117 -9.23 -1.56 -18.87
N GLU A 118 -9.98 -1.26 -19.92
CA GLU A 118 -9.65 -0.16 -20.82
C GLU A 118 -9.80 1.21 -20.15
N ALA A 119 -10.81 1.39 -19.30
CA ALA A 119 -10.99 2.60 -18.50
C ALA A 119 -9.82 2.81 -17.53
N ASP A 120 -9.45 1.77 -16.78
CA ASP A 120 -8.33 1.80 -15.84
C ASP A 120 -7.00 2.06 -16.55
N ALA A 121 -6.78 1.47 -17.73
CA ALA A 121 -5.58 1.69 -18.53
C ALA A 121 -5.48 3.15 -19.01
N ARG A 122 -6.60 3.76 -19.42
CA ARG A 122 -6.63 5.18 -19.82
C ARG A 122 -6.32 6.09 -18.65
N GLU A 123 -6.91 5.84 -17.48
CA GLU A 123 -6.63 6.59 -16.26
C GLU A 123 -5.18 6.40 -15.77
N TYR A 124 -4.63 5.20 -15.95
CA TYR A 124 -3.21 4.91 -15.72
C TYR A 124 -2.30 5.77 -16.62
N HIS A 125 -2.62 5.92 -17.90
CA HIS A 125 -1.78 6.71 -18.81
C HIS A 125 -1.89 8.22 -18.54
N GLN A 126 -3.09 8.72 -18.28
CA GLN A 126 -3.36 10.15 -18.09
C GLN A 126 -2.63 10.74 -16.88
N TRP A 127 -2.64 10.04 -15.75
CA TRP A 127 -2.11 10.58 -14.49
C TRP A 127 -0.65 10.18 -14.21
N LYS A 128 0.00 9.43 -15.10
CA LYS A 128 1.36 8.89 -14.89
C LYS A 128 2.40 9.96 -14.52
N ASN A 129 2.39 11.09 -15.23
CA ASN A 129 3.38 12.15 -15.04
C ASN A 129 3.10 13.00 -13.80
N PHE A 130 1.82 13.34 -13.55
CA PHE A 130 1.41 14.06 -12.34
C PHE A 130 1.72 13.25 -11.07
N ARG A 131 1.51 11.94 -11.11
CA ARG A 131 1.83 11.02 -10.00
C ARG A 131 3.34 10.95 -9.72
N ARG A 132 4.20 10.93 -10.75
CA ARG A 132 5.66 11.01 -10.55
C ARG A 132 6.07 12.29 -9.83
N PHE A 133 5.44 13.42 -10.17
CA PHE A 133 5.70 14.70 -9.54
C PHE A 133 5.27 14.70 -8.07
N VAL A 134 4.06 14.24 -7.76
CA VAL A 134 3.56 14.12 -6.37
C VAL A 134 4.41 13.17 -5.54
N PHE A 135 4.84 12.05 -6.10
CA PHE A 135 5.73 11.11 -5.40
C PHE A 135 7.08 11.73 -5.06
N VAL A 136 7.73 12.38 -6.02
CA VAL A 136 9.01 13.07 -5.80
C VAL A 136 8.85 14.16 -4.75
N LEU A 137 7.78 14.95 -4.81
CA LEU A 137 7.46 15.95 -3.78
C LEU A 137 7.27 15.31 -2.40
N SER A 138 6.55 14.20 -2.31
CA SER A 138 6.33 13.51 -1.03
C SER A 138 7.64 12.99 -0.41
N ILE A 139 8.56 12.46 -1.23
CA ILE A 139 9.89 12.05 -0.79
C ILE A 139 10.69 13.27 -0.30
N ILE A 140 10.68 14.37 -1.05
CA ILE A 140 11.36 15.61 -0.67
C ILE A 140 10.82 16.12 0.66
N ILE A 141 9.51 16.14 0.86
CA ILE A 141 8.87 16.58 2.11
C ILE A 141 9.27 15.69 3.29
N VAL A 142 9.29 14.38 3.10
CA VAL A 142 9.74 13.43 4.15
C VAL A 142 11.21 13.65 4.49
N ILE A 143 12.09 13.84 3.49
CA ILE A 143 13.52 14.12 3.70
C ILE A 143 13.72 15.46 4.42
N ILE A 144 13.00 16.50 4.02
CA ILE A 144 13.07 17.81 4.69
C ILE A 144 12.60 17.67 6.15
N SER A 145 11.50 16.96 6.37
CA SER A 145 10.95 16.75 7.72
C SER A 145 11.90 15.98 8.61
N SER A 146 12.59 14.95 8.10
CA SER A 146 13.58 14.19 8.86
C SER A 146 14.86 14.99 9.11
N LEU A 147 15.31 15.81 8.15
CA LEU A 147 16.46 16.72 8.33
C LEU A 147 16.19 17.81 9.36
N ILE A 148 14.96 18.35 9.40
CA ILE A 148 14.53 19.31 10.43
C ILE A 148 14.48 18.62 11.80
N LEU A 149 13.97 17.39 11.87
CA LEU A 149 13.94 16.61 13.11
C LEU A 149 15.34 16.27 13.63
N ALA A 150 16.31 16.02 12.74
CA ALA A 150 17.68 15.63 13.09
C ALA A 150 18.56 16.81 13.54
N LYS A 151 18.12 18.06 13.30
CA LYS A 151 18.80 19.28 13.75
C LYS A 151 18.31 19.80 15.11
N ILE A 152 17.26 19.20 15.66
CA ILE A 152 16.70 19.49 16.99
C ILE A 152 17.19 18.41 17.95
#